data_AF-A0A9W6KWK2-F1
#
_entry.id   AF-A0A9W6KWK2-F1
#
_cell.length_a   1.000
_cell.length_b   1.000
_cell.length_c   1.000
_cell.angle_alpha   90.00
_cell.angle_beta   90.00
_cell.angle_gamma   90.00
#
_symmetry.space_group_name_H-M   'P 1'
#
loop_
_entity.id
_entity.type
_entity.pdbx_description
1 polymer ?
#
loop_
_entity_poly.entity_id
_entity_poly.type
_entity_poly.pdbx_seq_one_letter_code
_entity_poly.pdbx_strand_id
1 'polypeptide(L)'
;MTESRIDVRLDGDGAAAREWVVDERAGEERPCAYCGRPVPQRNAAGRPFRYCRDNDGECQRNARNARMRQRTSPGLSGQVARAFEIAERLDQSLTDLVDALHAEVSTSGIERQVAEARAEAAAGLVAAQVERDDAREETRKARAALEQARADAARQRAEDAAAAQEALAAEQERTRLRVEEVQAAAGKAVAEMQAAAEQAVTEAREEAAVTVAETKAAMEQAVADVRRAAERSVAAAVADGDRRVAQVQAAADEALAAARQAAEATIDQYREAADEIAVQRDKARREAATEAALRAEAYRERDAARDLAGNALRERDVAHTAVERALREGAEAEGRLQRRLDAEGSRAAGAEAALIAAREELVRLRSEADRAHAWADNLRDQVTQLTAALTRLTVSGSVPPEAG
;
A
#
# COMPACT_ATOMS: atom_id res chain seq x y z
N MET A 1 -4.22 -54.36 38.12
CA MET A 1 -3.75 -55.19 36.99
C MET A 1 -4.70 -56.35 36.86
N THR A 2 -5.64 -56.26 35.92
CA THR A 2 -6.65 -57.28 35.65
C THR A 2 -6.10 -58.17 34.54
N GLU A 3 -5.69 -59.40 34.87
CA GLU A 3 -5.29 -60.39 33.87
C GLU A 3 -6.50 -60.76 33.01
N SER A 4 -6.37 -60.51 31.72
CA SER A 4 -7.34 -60.92 30.69
C SER A 4 -6.74 -62.13 30.00
N ARG A 5 -7.26 -63.33 30.26
CA ARG A 5 -6.79 -64.55 29.60
C ARG A 5 -7.54 -64.70 28.27
N ILE A 6 -6.82 -64.61 27.17
CA ILE A 6 -7.36 -64.80 25.82
C ILE A 6 -7.06 -66.24 25.42
N ASP A 7 -8.07 -67.10 25.38
CA ASP A 7 -7.96 -68.41 24.74
C ASP A 7 -8.32 -68.27 23.26
N VAL A 8 -7.33 -68.50 22.38
CA VAL A 8 -7.51 -68.50 20.92
C VAL A 8 -7.65 -69.93 20.46
N ARG A 9 -8.82 -70.32 19.95
CA ARG A 9 -8.98 -71.55 19.16
C ARG A 9 -8.89 -71.21 17.68
N LEU A 10 -8.10 -72.00 16.95
CA LEU A 10 -8.00 -71.94 15.48
C LEU A 10 -8.97 -72.97 14.90
N ASP A 11 -9.92 -72.50 14.10
CA ASP A 11 -10.74 -73.39 13.28
C ASP A 11 -9.96 -73.77 12.00
N GLY A 12 -10.32 -74.91 11.41
CA GLY A 12 -9.57 -75.62 10.35
C GLY A 12 -9.26 -74.84 9.07
N ASP A 13 -9.81 -73.64 8.89
CA ASP A 13 -9.62 -72.80 7.70
C ASP A 13 -8.63 -71.62 7.94
N GLY A 14 -7.98 -71.56 9.11
CA GLY A 14 -6.94 -70.56 9.40
C GLY A 14 -7.44 -69.15 9.72
N ALA A 15 -8.76 -68.94 9.81
CA ALA A 15 -9.34 -67.71 10.31
C ALA A 15 -9.47 -67.77 11.85
N ALA A 16 -8.78 -66.87 12.55
CA ALA A 16 -8.86 -66.78 14.01
C ALA A 16 -10.20 -66.19 14.44
N ALA A 17 -11.16 -67.04 14.82
CA ALA A 17 -12.39 -66.62 15.46
C ALA A 17 -12.09 -66.22 16.92
N ARG A 18 -12.15 -64.91 17.21
CA ARG A 18 -12.06 -64.39 18.58
C ARG A 18 -13.42 -64.56 19.26
N GLU A 19 -13.58 -65.64 20.03
CA GLU A 19 -14.71 -65.80 20.93
C GLU A 19 -14.46 -64.95 22.18
N TRP A 20 -15.24 -63.88 22.34
CA TRP A 20 -15.20 -63.05 23.54
C TRP A 20 -15.94 -63.79 24.65
N VAL A 21 -15.22 -64.51 25.51
CA VAL A 21 -15.76 -64.95 26.80
C VAL A 21 -15.90 -63.71 27.66
N VAL A 22 -17.12 -63.16 27.72
CA VAL A 22 -17.47 -62.10 28.66
C VAL A 22 -17.51 -62.77 30.04
N ASP A 23 -16.42 -62.61 30.79
CA ASP A 23 -16.39 -62.88 32.22
C ASP A 23 -17.40 -61.91 32.86
N GLU A 24 -18.65 -62.37 33.05
CA GLU A 24 -19.71 -61.70 33.82
C GLU A 24 -19.25 -61.62 35.29
N ARG A 25 -18.27 -60.76 35.56
CA ARG A 25 -17.97 -60.33 36.92
C ARG A 25 -19.22 -59.64 37.42
N ALA A 26 -19.91 -60.30 38.36
CA ALA A 26 -21.03 -59.77 39.12
C ALA A 26 -20.75 -58.29 39.42
N GLY A 27 -21.56 -57.41 38.83
CA GLY A 27 -21.37 -55.97 38.93
C GLY A 27 -21.30 -55.53 40.38
N GLU A 28 -20.39 -54.62 40.70
CA GLU A 28 -20.20 -54.07 42.04
C GLU A 28 -21.55 -53.60 42.61
N GLU A 29 -22.07 -54.23 43.65
CA GLU A 29 -23.36 -53.87 44.24
C GLU A 29 -23.22 -52.60 45.08
N ARG A 30 -24.02 -51.57 44.79
CA ARG A 30 -24.06 -50.34 45.59
C ARG A 30 -25.38 -50.24 46.36
N PRO A 31 -25.37 -49.80 47.63
CA PRO A 31 -26.60 -49.64 48.39
C PRO A 31 -27.49 -48.56 47.76
N CYS A 32 -28.79 -48.81 47.71
CA CYS A 32 -29.81 -47.89 47.26
C CYS A 32 -29.81 -46.63 48.14
N ALA A 33 -29.76 -45.46 47.52
CA ALA A 33 -29.71 -44.17 48.21
C ALA A 33 -30.97 -43.83 49.04
N TYR A 34 -32.04 -44.63 48.94
CA TYR A 34 -33.27 -44.44 49.72
C TYR A 34 -33.48 -45.51 50.79
N CYS A 35 -33.41 -46.80 50.42
CA CYS A 35 -33.72 -47.90 51.32
C CYS A 35 -32.51 -48.75 51.73
N GLY A 36 -31.30 -48.44 51.24
CA GLY A 36 -30.06 -49.14 51.58
C GLY A 36 -29.88 -50.53 50.94
N ARG A 37 -30.91 -51.08 50.26
CA ARG A 37 -30.81 -52.41 49.61
C ARG A 37 -29.72 -52.44 48.54
N PRO A 38 -28.98 -53.55 48.38
CA PRO A 38 -27.97 -53.68 47.34
C PRO A 38 -28.63 -53.53 45.95
N VAL A 39 -28.01 -52.72 45.09
CA VAL A 39 -28.46 -52.48 43.72
C VAL A 39 -27.35 -52.93 42.78
N PRO A 40 -27.59 -53.95 41.93
CA PRO A 40 -26.60 -54.41 40.97
C PRO A 40 -26.30 -53.29 39.97
N GLN A 41 -25.04 -52.89 39.88
CA GLN A 41 -24.60 -51.87 38.93
C GLN A 41 -24.37 -52.50 37.56
N ARG A 42 -24.63 -51.73 36.50
CA ARG A 42 -24.26 -52.14 35.14
C ARG A 42 -22.78 -51.83 34.93
N ASN A 43 -22.00 -52.79 34.44
CA ASN A 43 -20.60 -52.59 34.06
C ASN A 43 -20.43 -51.78 32.76
N ALA A 44 -21.44 -51.03 32.32
CA ALA A 44 -21.45 -50.29 31.05
C ALA A 44 -21.20 -48.79 31.26
N ALA A 45 -20.64 -48.12 30.25
CA ALA A 45 -20.44 -46.67 30.24
C ALA A 45 -21.81 -45.95 30.37
N GLY A 46 -22.13 -45.49 31.58
CA GLY A 46 -23.39 -44.85 31.92
C GLY A 46 -23.47 -44.49 33.39
N ARG A 47 -24.45 -43.65 33.76
CA ARG A 47 -24.60 -43.20 35.15
C ARG A 47 -24.97 -44.37 36.07
N PRO A 48 -24.22 -44.61 37.16
CA PRO A 48 -24.54 -45.66 38.13
C PRO A 48 -25.98 -45.56 38.65
N PHE A 49 -26.62 -46.70 38.86
CA PHE A 49 -27.96 -46.77 39.44
C PHE A 49 -27.90 -46.35 40.91
N ARG A 50 -28.57 -45.23 41.24
CA ARG A 50 -28.67 -44.71 42.62
C ARG A 50 -29.81 -45.32 43.44
N TYR A 51 -30.81 -45.91 42.80
CA TYR A 51 -32.00 -46.46 43.49
C TYR A 51 -32.27 -47.88 43.01
N CYS A 52 -32.82 -48.73 43.88
CA CYS A 52 -33.25 -50.08 43.48
C CYS A 52 -34.37 -49.99 42.46
N ARG A 53 -34.32 -50.88 41.47
CA ARG A 53 -35.32 -50.96 40.39
C ARG A 53 -36.48 -51.87 40.75
N ASP A 54 -36.36 -52.59 41.87
CA ASP A 54 -37.39 -53.44 42.45
C ASP A 54 -38.69 -52.64 42.64
N ASN A 55 -39.82 -53.24 42.24
CA ASN A 55 -41.16 -52.66 42.22
C ASN A 55 -41.38 -51.49 41.24
N ASP A 56 -41.04 -51.64 39.96
CA ASP A 56 -41.39 -50.66 38.91
C ASP A 56 -40.99 -49.21 39.21
N GLY A 57 -39.87 -49.01 39.92
CA GLY A 57 -39.40 -47.68 40.34
C GLY A 57 -40.14 -47.07 41.53
N GLU A 58 -40.88 -47.85 42.31
CA GLU A 58 -41.57 -47.40 43.53
C GLU A 58 -40.61 -46.77 44.53
N CYS A 59 -39.42 -47.35 44.72
CA CYS A 59 -38.38 -46.79 45.57
C CYS A 59 -37.94 -45.39 45.13
N GLN A 60 -37.75 -45.19 43.81
CA GLN A 60 -37.44 -43.88 43.24
C GLN A 60 -38.61 -42.89 43.42
N ARG A 61 -39.86 -43.34 43.23
CA ARG A 61 -41.06 -42.52 43.45
C ARG A 61 -41.19 -42.12 44.92
N ASN A 62 -40.98 -43.04 45.86
CA ASN A 62 -41.03 -42.79 47.30
C ASN A 62 -39.91 -41.84 47.74
N ALA A 63 -38.69 -42.02 47.23
CA ALA A 63 -37.60 -41.09 47.44
C ALA A 63 -37.88 -39.68 46.89
N ARG A 64 -38.53 -39.59 45.72
CA ARG A 64 -38.97 -38.30 45.13
C ARG A 64 -40.05 -37.66 45.99
N ASN A 65 -41.06 -38.42 46.41
CA ASN A 65 -42.17 -37.93 47.23
C ASN A 65 -41.71 -37.51 48.63
N ALA A 66 -40.80 -38.27 49.25
CA ALA A 66 -40.18 -37.92 50.53
C ALA A 66 -39.43 -36.59 50.44
N ARG A 67 -38.61 -36.41 49.39
CA ARG A 67 -37.93 -35.12 49.12
C ARG A 67 -38.90 -33.99 48.87
N MET A 68 -39.95 -34.20 48.07
CA MET A 68 -40.98 -33.16 47.87
C MET A 68 -41.64 -32.76 49.18
N ARG A 69 -42.08 -33.73 49.99
CA ARG A 69 -42.72 -33.47 51.30
C ARG A 69 -41.79 -32.72 52.25
N GLN A 70 -40.50 -33.08 52.28
CA GLN A 70 -39.50 -32.37 53.07
C GLN A 70 -39.28 -30.94 52.56
N ARG A 71 -39.17 -30.72 51.24
CA ARG A 71 -39.04 -29.39 50.64
C ARG A 71 -40.25 -28.48 50.90
N THR A 72 -41.46 -29.04 50.88
CA THR A 72 -42.72 -28.31 51.05
C THR A 72 -43.20 -28.27 52.51
N SER A 73 -42.47 -28.87 53.45
CA SER A 73 -42.83 -28.82 54.86
C SER A 73 -42.72 -27.36 55.36
N PRO A 74 -43.77 -26.80 55.98
CA PRO A 74 -43.68 -25.49 56.61
C PRO A 74 -42.71 -25.53 57.80
N GLY A 75 -42.06 -24.40 58.09
CA GLY A 75 -41.16 -24.24 59.23
C GLY A 75 -39.70 -24.64 58.99
N LEU A 76 -38.99 -24.93 60.09
CA LEU A 76 -37.54 -25.15 60.13
C LEU A 76 -37.10 -26.38 59.30
N SER A 77 -37.89 -27.46 59.31
CA SER A 77 -37.57 -28.71 58.60
C SER A 77 -37.47 -28.52 57.08
N GLY A 78 -38.35 -27.70 56.49
CA GLY A 78 -38.29 -27.38 55.06
C GLY A 78 -37.17 -26.41 54.68
N GLN A 79 -36.80 -25.50 55.59
CA GLN A 79 -35.63 -24.63 55.39
C GLN A 79 -34.33 -25.45 55.41
N VAL A 80 -34.20 -26.38 56.36
CA VAL A 80 -33.07 -27.31 56.46
C VAL A 80 -32.96 -28.19 55.20
N ALA A 81 -34.08 -28.73 54.70
CA ALA A 81 -34.08 -29.54 53.48
C ALA A 81 -33.58 -28.76 52.24
N ARG A 82 -33.99 -27.49 52.09
CA ARG A 82 -33.49 -26.63 50.99
C ARG A 82 -32.00 -26.30 51.14
N ALA A 83 -31.53 -26.08 52.37
CA ALA A 83 -30.12 -25.84 52.63
C ALA A 83 -29.25 -27.04 52.24
N PHE A 84 -29.68 -28.27 52.54
CA PHE A 84 -28.97 -29.48 52.12
C PHE A 84 -28.92 -29.66 50.59
N GLU A 85 -29.93 -29.23 49.86
CA GLU A 85 -29.94 -29.31 48.39
C GLU A 85 -29.02 -28.29 47.73
N ILE A 86 -28.92 -27.10 48.33
CA ILE A 86 -27.93 -26.11 47.93
C ILE A 86 -26.53 -26.68 48.20
N ALA A 87 -26.32 -27.33 49.36
CA ALA A 87 -25.06 -27.99 49.67
C ALA A 87 -24.71 -29.10 48.67
N GLU A 88 -25.65 -29.98 48.28
CA GLU A 88 -25.42 -31.03 47.28
C GLU A 88 -25.10 -30.45 45.89
N ARG A 89 -25.75 -29.34 45.49
CA ARG A 89 -25.41 -28.65 44.23
C ARG A 89 -24.03 -28.02 44.27
N LEU A 90 -23.67 -27.39 45.39
CA LEU A 90 -22.33 -26.82 45.57
C LEU A 90 -21.26 -27.91 45.52
N ASP A 91 -21.51 -29.06 46.16
CA ASP A 91 -20.60 -30.21 46.13
C ASP A 91 -20.39 -30.76 44.70
N GLN A 92 -21.47 -30.87 43.91
CA GLN A 92 -21.35 -31.24 42.50
C GLN A 92 -20.57 -30.19 41.70
N SER A 93 -20.86 -28.89 41.88
CA SER A 93 -20.11 -27.83 41.19
C SER A 93 -18.63 -27.78 41.60
N LEU A 94 -18.31 -28.07 42.86
CA LEU A 94 -16.93 -28.19 43.33
C LEU A 94 -16.24 -29.39 42.69
N THR A 95 -16.92 -30.52 42.56
CA THR A 95 -16.37 -31.71 41.87
C THR A 95 -16.09 -31.39 40.40
N ASP A 96 -17.04 -30.77 39.70
CA ASP A 96 -16.86 -30.39 38.28
C ASP A 96 -15.70 -29.38 38.10
N LEU A 97 -15.56 -28.43 39.04
CA LEU A 97 -14.44 -27.48 39.04
C LEU A 97 -13.10 -28.14 39.35
N VAL A 98 -13.07 -29.11 40.28
CA VAL A 98 -11.86 -29.88 40.60
C VAL A 98 -11.46 -30.75 39.42
N ASP A 99 -12.41 -31.39 38.74
CA ASP A 99 -12.13 -32.21 37.55
C ASP A 99 -11.64 -31.35 36.37
N ALA A 100 -12.26 -30.17 36.15
CA ALA A 100 -11.79 -29.22 35.15
C ALA A 100 -10.40 -28.67 35.48
N LEU A 101 -10.16 -28.31 36.75
CA LEU A 101 -8.86 -27.86 37.21
C LEU A 101 -7.82 -28.98 37.08
N HIS A 102 -8.16 -30.22 37.40
CA HIS A 102 -7.26 -31.35 37.24
C HIS A 102 -6.98 -31.62 35.75
N ALA A 103 -7.97 -31.49 34.87
CA ALA A 103 -7.76 -31.61 33.43
C ALA A 103 -6.76 -30.56 32.91
N GLU A 104 -6.90 -29.30 33.32
CA GLU A 104 -6.02 -28.21 32.88
C GLU A 104 -4.65 -28.18 33.59
N VAL A 105 -4.58 -28.57 34.87
CA VAL A 105 -3.33 -28.58 35.67
C VAL A 105 -2.59 -29.91 35.60
N SER A 106 -3.23 -30.97 35.08
CA SER A 106 -2.54 -32.24 34.80
C SER A 106 -1.38 -32.01 33.84
N THR A 107 -0.34 -32.83 33.96
CA THR A 107 0.81 -32.80 33.05
C THR A 107 0.37 -32.89 31.59
N SER A 108 -0.61 -33.76 31.29
CA SER A 108 -1.18 -33.88 29.94
C SER A 108 -1.93 -32.62 29.48
N GLY A 109 -2.61 -31.92 30.40
CA GLY A 109 -3.30 -30.66 30.11
C GLY A 109 -2.31 -29.55 29.77
N ILE A 110 -1.26 -29.42 30.57
CA ILE A 110 -0.17 -28.45 30.34
C ILE A 110 0.57 -28.78 29.04
N GLU A 111 0.88 -30.04 28.78
CA GLU A 111 1.52 -30.46 27.52
C GLU A 111 0.66 -30.13 26.30
N ARG A 112 -0.66 -30.31 26.39
CA ARG A 112 -1.62 -29.90 25.35
C ARG A 112 -1.59 -28.38 25.14
N GLN A 113 -1.66 -27.58 26.21
CA GLN A 113 -1.61 -26.12 26.11
C GLN A 113 -0.27 -25.64 25.54
N VAL A 114 0.85 -26.25 25.93
CA VAL A 114 2.17 -25.94 25.37
C VAL A 114 2.26 -26.33 23.91
N ALA A 115 1.68 -27.47 23.51
CA ALA A 115 1.64 -27.89 22.12
C ALA A 115 0.80 -26.94 21.26
N GLU A 116 -0.35 -26.49 21.77
CA GLU A 116 -1.21 -25.49 21.13
C GLU A 116 -0.49 -24.15 20.99
N ALA A 117 0.11 -23.63 22.06
CA ALA A 117 0.89 -22.39 22.02
C ALA A 117 2.08 -22.49 21.05
N ARG A 118 2.74 -23.65 20.95
CA ARG A 118 3.80 -23.89 19.97
C ARG A 118 3.27 -23.94 18.54
N ALA A 119 2.09 -24.51 18.32
CA ALA A 119 1.44 -24.54 17.01
C ALA A 119 1.04 -23.13 16.57
N GLU A 120 0.45 -22.32 17.46
CA GLU A 120 0.13 -20.92 17.21
C GLU A 120 1.39 -20.09 16.91
N ALA A 121 2.45 -20.25 17.70
CA ALA A 121 3.72 -19.57 17.47
C ALA A 121 4.35 -19.98 16.13
N ALA A 122 4.31 -21.27 15.77
CA ALA A 122 4.79 -21.75 14.47
C ALA A 122 3.97 -21.18 13.32
N ALA A 123 2.64 -21.11 13.45
CA ALA A 123 1.77 -20.48 12.46
C ALA A 123 2.08 -18.98 12.30
N GLY A 124 2.29 -18.26 13.42
CA GLY A 124 2.69 -16.85 13.40
C GLY A 124 4.05 -16.62 12.71
N LEU A 125 5.03 -17.51 12.92
CA LEU A 125 6.34 -17.42 12.24
C LEU A 125 6.22 -17.66 10.73
N VAL A 126 5.41 -18.62 10.30
CA VAL A 126 5.17 -18.86 8.87
C VAL A 126 4.47 -17.66 8.24
N ALA A 127 3.45 -17.09 8.88
CA ALA A 127 2.78 -15.87 8.40
C ALA A 127 3.76 -14.71 8.25
N ALA A 128 4.60 -14.45 9.26
CA ALA A 128 5.62 -13.39 9.20
C ALA A 128 6.68 -13.62 8.11
N GLN A 129 7.02 -14.88 7.82
CA GLN A 129 7.94 -15.21 6.73
C GLN A 129 7.30 -14.95 5.35
N VAL A 130 6.03 -15.31 5.18
CA VAL A 130 5.26 -15.01 3.96
C VAL A 130 5.19 -13.50 3.73
N GLU A 131 4.79 -12.73 4.74
CA GLU A 131 4.73 -11.25 4.65
C GLU A 131 6.09 -10.64 4.29
N ARG A 132 7.18 -11.12 4.90
CA ARG A 132 8.53 -10.66 4.60
C ARG A 132 8.92 -10.97 3.15
N ASP A 133 8.59 -12.16 2.67
CA ASP A 133 8.97 -12.59 1.32
C ASP A 133 8.12 -11.89 0.25
N ASP A 134 6.85 -11.61 0.54
CA ASP A 134 5.97 -10.74 -0.26
C ASP A 134 6.52 -9.31 -0.33
N ALA A 135 6.89 -8.70 0.79
CA ALA A 135 7.51 -7.36 0.82
C ALA A 135 8.83 -7.29 0.02
N ARG A 136 9.62 -8.38 0.02
CA ARG A 136 10.83 -8.50 -0.80
C ARG A 136 10.51 -8.61 -2.29
N GLU A 137 9.47 -9.34 -2.66
CA GLU A 137 9.00 -9.43 -4.05
C GLU A 137 8.47 -8.08 -4.54
N GLU A 138 7.66 -7.38 -3.74
CA GLU A 138 7.18 -6.03 -4.08
C GLU A 138 8.33 -5.05 -4.26
N THR A 139 9.34 -5.08 -3.38
CA THR A 139 10.54 -4.26 -3.53
C THR A 139 11.30 -4.57 -4.82
N ARG A 140 11.41 -5.86 -5.18
CA ARG A 140 12.04 -6.28 -6.45
C ARG A 140 11.27 -5.77 -7.66
N LYS A 141 9.94 -5.91 -7.67
CA LYS A 141 9.06 -5.38 -8.72
C LYS A 141 9.16 -3.87 -8.84
N ALA A 142 9.16 -3.14 -7.73
CA ALA A 142 9.30 -1.69 -7.72
C ALA A 142 10.65 -1.22 -8.28
N ARG A 143 11.75 -1.92 -7.95
CA ARG A 143 13.08 -1.64 -8.52
C ARG A 143 13.12 -1.89 -10.03
N ALA A 144 12.58 -3.01 -10.49
CA ALA A 144 12.50 -3.34 -11.92
C ALA A 144 11.67 -2.29 -12.69
N ALA A 145 10.53 -1.87 -12.14
CA ALA A 145 9.71 -0.82 -12.74
C ALA A 145 10.44 0.54 -12.82
N LEU A 146 11.21 0.90 -11.78
CA LEU A 146 12.01 2.12 -11.78
C LEU A 146 13.15 2.06 -12.82
N GLU A 147 13.82 0.92 -12.96
CA GLU A 147 14.85 0.72 -13.97
C GLU A 147 14.28 0.81 -15.39
N GLN A 148 13.12 0.19 -15.62
CA GLN A 148 12.40 0.29 -16.88
C GLN A 148 12.00 1.74 -17.18
N ALA A 149 11.39 2.46 -16.22
CA ALA A 149 11.02 3.86 -16.40
C ALA A 149 12.23 4.76 -16.71
N ARG A 150 13.39 4.49 -16.11
CA ARG A 150 14.64 5.19 -16.41
C ARG A 150 15.14 4.89 -17.83
N ALA A 151 15.07 3.64 -18.26
CA ALA A 151 15.44 3.24 -19.62
C ALA A 151 14.52 3.90 -20.66
N ASP A 152 13.21 3.91 -20.40
CA ASP A 152 12.20 4.51 -21.27
C ASP A 152 12.41 6.03 -21.38
N ALA A 153 12.64 6.71 -20.25
CA ALA A 153 12.96 8.14 -20.23
C ALA A 153 14.29 8.47 -20.93
N ALA A 154 15.28 7.58 -20.86
CA ALA A 154 16.53 7.76 -21.58
C ALA A 154 16.35 7.58 -23.09
N ARG A 155 15.52 6.61 -23.54
CA ARG A 155 15.17 6.43 -24.95
C ARG A 155 14.41 7.64 -25.49
N GLN A 156 13.40 8.13 -24.76
CA GLN A 156 12.65 9.31 -25.17
C GLN A 156 13.57 10.54 -25.34
N ARG A 157 14.48 10.78 -24.39
CA ARG A 157 15.45 11.88 -24.51
C ARG A 157 16.38 11.73 -25.71
N ALA A 158 16.76 10.51 -26.06
CA ALA A 158 17.59 10.24 -27.23
C ALA A 158 16.81 10.49 -28.53
N GLU A 159 15.54 10.08 -28.59
CA GLU A 159 14.64 10.35 -29.71
C GLU A 159 14.37 11.85 -29.87
N ASP A 160 14.07 12.56 -28.78
CA ASP A 160 13.87 14.01 -28.79
C ASP A 160 15.13 14.76 -29.25
N ALA A 161 16.31 14.32 -28.80
CA ALA A 161 17.58 14.90 -29.21
C ALA A 161 17.87 14.65 -30.69
N ALA A 162 17.58 13.45 -31.20
CA ALA A 162 17.71 13.13 -32.62
C ALA A 162 16.76 13.98 -33.47
N ALA A 163 15.48 14.09 -33.08
CA ALA A 163 14.49 14.91 -33.76
C ALA A 163 14.90 16.40 -33.77
N ALA A 164 15.46 16.91 -32.67
CA ALA A 164 15.97 18.29 -32.60
C ALA A 164 17.17 18.51 -33.55
N GLN A 165 18.07 17.53 -33.66
CA GLN A 165 19.20 17.59 -34.60
C GLN A 165 18.73 17.57 -36.05
N GLU A 166 17.77 16.71 -36.40
CA GLU A 166 17.16 16.65 -37.73
C GLU A 166 16.46 17.98 -38.09
N ALA A 167 15.71 18.55 -37.15
CA ALA A 167 15.04 19.84 -37.34
C ALA A 167 16.06 20.97 -37.60
N LEU A 168 17.15 21.02 -36.83
CA LEU A 168 18.22 22.00 -37.02
C LEU A 168 18.91 21.83 -38.38
N ALA A 169 19.20 20.59 -38.79
CA ALA A 169 19.79 20.31 -40.09
C ALA A 169 18.86 20.75 -41.25
N ALA A 170 17.55 20.47 -41.12
CA ALA A 170 16.55 20.91 -42.11
C ALA A 170 16.39 22.43 -42.16
N GLU A 171 16.57 23.14 -41.05
CA GLU A 171 16.58 24.61 -41.01
C GLU A 171 17.85 25.19 -41.65
N GLN A 172 19.00 24.60 -41.38
CA GLN A 172 20.27 24.99 -42.01
C GLN A 172 20.20 24.82 -43.53
N GLU A 173 19.66 23.70 -44.01
CA GLU A 173 19.48 23.46 -45.44
C GLU A 173 18.53 24.47 -46.08
N ARG A 174 17.38 24.74 -45.45
CA ARG A 174 16.44 25.79 -45.91
C ARG A 174 17.10 27.16 -45.97
N THR A 175 17.92 27.49 -44.97
CA THR A 175 18.67 28.75 -44.93
C THR A 175 19.70 28.82 -46.06
N ARG A 176 20.42 27.72 -46.32
CA ARG A 176 21.39 27.62 -47.43
C ARG A 176 20.71 27.87 -48.77
N LEU A 177 19.62 27.14 -49.04
CA LEU A 177 18.86 27.30 -50.29
C LEU A 177 18.37 28.74 -50.48
N ARG A 178 17.86 29.37 -49.41
CA ARG A 178 17.42 30.76 -49.46
C ARG A 178 18.56 31.75 -49.73
N VAL A 179 19.75 31.50 -49.18
CA VAL A 179 20.94 32.31 -49.50
C VAL A 179 21.34 32.14 -50.96
N GLU A 180 21.33 30.92 -51.49
CA GLU A 180 21.62 30.64 -52.90
C GLU A 180 20.60 31.32 -53.84
N GLU A 181 19.30 31.27 -53.52
CA GLU A 181 18.25 31.97 -54.26
C GLU A 181 18.47 33.49 -54.27
N VAL A 182 18.79 34.08 -53.12
CA VAL A 182 19.08 35.52 -53.01
C VAL A 182 20.33 35.89 -53.80
N GLN A 183 21.38 35.07 -53.76
CA GLN A 183 22.60 35.30 -54.53
C GLN A 183 22.34 35.21 -56.04
N ALA A 184 21.56 34.22 -56.48
CA ALA A 184 21.18 34.08 -57.89
C ALA A 184 20.34 35.27 -58.38
N ALA A 185 19.36 35.71 -57.59
CA ALA A 185 18.54 36.88 -57.88
C ALA A 185 19.39 38.17 -57.94
N ALA A 186 20.31 38.35 -56.99
CA ALA A 186 21.23 39.49 -56.98
C ALA A 186 22.17 39.47 -58.19
N GLY A 187 22.72 38.31 -58.56
CA GLY A 187 23.56 38.15 -59.75
C GLY A 187 22.83 38.49 -61.04
N LYS A 188 21.56 38.07 -61.17
CA LYS A 188 20.71 38.42 -62.31
C LYS A 188 20.44 39.93 -62.37
N ALA A 189 20.07 40.54 -61.24
CA ALA A 189 19.84 41.98 -61.17
C ALA A 189 21.08 42.80 -61.54
N VAL A 190 22.28 42.38 -61.09
CA VAL A 190 23.54 43.03 -61.47
C VAL A 190 23.80 42.90 -62.97
N ALA A 191 23.56 41.72 -63.57
CA ALA A 191 23.72 41.53 -65.01
C ALA A 191 22.73 42.37 -65.83
N GLU A 192 21.47 42.45 -65.40
CA GLU A 192 20.45 43.32 -66.01
C GLU A 192 20.83 44.80 -65.90
N MET A 193 21.32 45.25 -64.74
CA MET A 193 21.83 46.61 -64.55
C MET A 193 23.03 46.93 -65.44
N GLN A 194 23.96 45.98 -65.61
CA GLN A 194 25.12 46.15 -66.50
C GLN A 194 24.69 46.24 -67.97
N ALA A 195 23.78 45.37 -68.42
CA ALA A 195 23.25 45.41 -69.78
C ALA A 195 22.51 46.72 -70.05
N ALA A 196 21.68 47.19 -69.12
CA ALA A 196 20.98 48.47 -69.23
C ALA A 196 21.96 49.66 -69.26
N ALA A 197 23.03 49.61 -68.45
CA ALA A 197 24.08 50.64 -68.47
C ALA A 197 24.85 50.66 -69.79
N GLU A 198 25.18 49.50 -70.36
CA GLU A 198 25.84 49.39 -71.67
C GLU A 198 24.93 49.93 -72.79
N GLN A 199 23.64 49.57 -72.78
CA GLN A 199 22.65 50.09 -73.72
C GLN A 199 22.54 51.62 -73.64
N ALA A 200 22.42 52.18 -72.44
CA ALA A 200 22.38 53.62 -72.24
C ALA A 200 23.66 54.32 -72.74
N VAL A 201 24.83 53.69 -72.59
CA VAL A 201 26.09 54.23 -73.14
C VAL A 201 26.11 54.16 -74.68
N THR A 202 25.59 53.11 -75.29
CA THR A 202 25.49 53.02 -76.75
C THR A 202 24.51 54.03 -77.32
N GLU A 203 23.32 54.17 -76.73
CA GLU A 203 22.31 55.16 -77.12
C GLU A 203 22.87 56.58 -76.98
N ALA A 204 23.51 56.90 -75.85
CA ALA A 204 24.14 58.21 -75.66
C ALA A 204 25.26 58.50 -76.69
N ARG A 205 25.98 57.47 -77.16
CA ARG A 205 26.99 57.62 -78.23
C ARG A 205 26.36 57.83 -79.60
N GLU A 206 25.26 57.14 -79.89
CA GLU A 206 24.52 57.32 -81.15
C GLU A 206 23.85 58.69 -81.20
N GLU A 207 23.21 59.13 -80.11
CA GLU A 207 22.66 60.48 -79.98
C GLU A 207 23.77 61.55 -80.08
N ALA A 208 24.92 61.32 -79.45
CA ALA A 208 26.09 62.21 -79.61
C ALA A 208 26.59 62.23 -81.06
N ALA A 209 26.57 61.11 -81.78
CA ALA A 209 26.97 61.05 -83.19
C ALA A 209 25.96 61.76 -84.10
N VAL A 210 24.66 61.61 -83.85
CA VAL A 210 23.58 62.30 -84.56
C VAL A 210 23.70 63.80 -84.33
N THR A 211 23.82 64.26 -83.08
CA THR A 211 23.96 65.68 -82.76
C THR A 211 25.25 66.28 -83.33
N VAL A 212 26.36 65.54 -83.35
CA VAL A 212 27.60 65.97 -84.03
C VAL A 212 27.43 66.04 -85.56
N ALA A 213 26.71 65.11 -86.16
CA ALA A 213 26.42 65.13 -87.60
C ALA A 213 25.46 66.27 -87.98
N GLU A 214 24.42 66.49 -87.18
CA GLU A 214 23.45 67.57 -87.35
C GLU A 214 24.07 68.95 -87.14
N THR A 215 24.93 69.12 -86.13
CA THR A 215 25.64 70.39 -85.92
C THR A 215 26.64 70.68 -87.03
N LYS A 216 27.31 69.66 -87.56
CA LYS A 216 28.19 69.79 -88.73
C LYS A 216 27.42 70.13 -90.01
N ALA A 217 26.30 69.45 -90.26
CA ALA A 217 25.41 69.74 -91.38
C ALA A 217 24.80 71.15 -91.26
N ALA A 218 24.36 71.54 -90.06
CA ALA A 218 23.80 72.86 -89.79
C ALA A 218 24.84 73.97 -89.95
N MET A 219 26.12 73.75 -89.61
CA MET A 219 27.19 74.73 -89.89
C MET A 219 27.51 74.85 -91.37
N GLU A 220 27.57 73.75 -92.12
CA GLU A 220 27.80 73.74 -93.57
C GLU A 220 26.63 74.40 -94.33
N GLN A 221 25.41 74.19 -93.85
CA GLN A 221 24.18 74.74 -94.42
C GLN A 221 23.95 76.22 -94.03
N ALA A 222 24.30 76.63 -92.80
CA ALA A 222 24.25 78.03 -92.38
C ALA A 222 25.25 78.93 -93.15
N VAL A 223 26.41 78.40 -93.55
CA VAL A 223 27.37 79.14 -94.39
C VAL A 223 26.88 79.28 -95.84
N ALA A 224 26.08 78.33 -96.35
CA ALA A 224 25.48 78.39 -97.68
C ALA A 224 24.18 79.22 -97.73
N ASP A 225 23.41 79.24 -96.63
CA ASP A 225 22.10 79.88 -96.53
C ASP A 225 22.20 81.38 -96.17
N VAL A 226 23.22 81.83 -95.44
CA VAL A 226 23.48 83.27 -95.22
C VAL A 226 23.68 84.04 -96.53
N ARG A 227 24.13 83.38 -97.61
CA ARG A 227 24.32 84.00 -98.94
C ARG A 227 23.06 83.97 -99.83
N ARG A 228 22.04 83.17 -99.52
CA ARG A 228 20.81 83.03 -100.33
C ARG A 228 19.52 83.43 -99.60
N ALA A 229 19.54 83.51 -98.28
CA ALA A 229 18.39 83.90 -97.44
C ALA A 229 18.20 85.42 -97.29
N ALA A 230 19.17 86.24 -97.71
CA ALA A 230 19.04 87.70 -97.71
C ALA A 230 17.98 88.23 -98.72
N GLU A 231 17.51 87.40 -99.67
CA GLU A 231 16.62 87.88 -100.75
C GLU A 231 15.19 87.31 -100.74
N ARG A 232 14.80 86.32 -99.91
CA ARG A 232 13.46 85.69 -100.08
C ARG A 232 12.62 85.23 -98.87
N SER A 233 13.01 85.42 -97.61
CA SER A 233 12.38 84.64 -96.51
C SER A 233 11.86 85.45 -95.31
N VAL A 234 10.78 86.22 -95.50
CA VAL A 234 9.93 86.67 -94.37
C VAL A 234 8.48 86.18 -94.50
N ALA A 235 7.98 85.92 -95.71
CA ALA A 235 6.58 85.51 -95.90
C ALA A 235 6.33 83.98 -95.79
N ALA A 236 7.33 83.13 -96.06
CA ALA A 236 7.18 81.66 -95.96
C ALA A 236 7.35 81.11 -94.53
N ALA A 237 8.00 81.88 -93.64
CA ALA A 237 8.29 81.48 -92.26
C ALA A 237 7.04 81.43 -91.35
N VAL A 238 5.98 82.17 -91.70
CA VAL A 238 4.75 82.25 -90.89
C VAL A 238 3.85 81.03 -91.13
N ALA A 239 3.69 80.56 -92.37
CA ALA A 239 2.84 79.40 -92.70
C ALA A 239 3.48 78.02 -92.37
N ASP A 240 4.80 77.97 -92.17
CA ASP A 240 5.51 76.80 -91.63
C ASP A 240 5.48 76.81 -90.10
N GLY A 241 5.54 78.00 -89.48
CA GLY A 241 5.36 78.20 -88.04
C GLY A 241 4.01 77.69 -87.54
N ASP A 242 2.91 78.02 -88.24
CA ASP A 242 1.56 77.59 -87.84
C ASP A 242 1.38 76.06 -87.92
N ARG A 243 2.00 75.40 -88.91
CA ARG A 243 1.97 73.92 -89.03
C ARG A 243 2.82 73.23 -87.96
N ARG A 244 3.98 73.80 -87.60
CA ARG A 244 4.81 73.28 -86.52
C ARG A 244 4.18 73.50 -85.16
N VAL A 245 3.51 74.63 -84.94
CA VAL A 245 2.76 74.88 -83.70
C VAL A 245 1.62 73.88 -83.56
N ALA A 246 0.86 73.60 -84.62
CA ALA A 246 -0.20 72.59 -84.60
C ALA A 246 0.33 71.16 -84.37
N GLN A 247 1.47 70.80 -84.95
CA GLN A 247 2.11 69.50 -84.72
C GLN A 247 2.69 69.36 -83.30
N VAL A 248 3.30 70.43 -82.76
CA VAL A 248 3.80 70.45 -81.38
C VAL A 248 2.65 70.40 -80.39
N GLN A 249 1.53 71.07 -80.66
CA GLN A 249 0.33 70.98 -79.83
C GLN A 249 -0.27 69.57 -79.86
N ALA A 250 -0.40 68.95 -81.02
CA ALA A 250 -0.88 67.56 -81.13
C ALA A 250 0.05 66.57 -80.42
N ALA A 251 1.37 66.71 -80.58
CA ALA A 251 2.35 65.87 -79.89
C ALA A 251 2.36 66.12 -78.37
N ALA A 252 2.14 67.36 -77.93
CA ALA A 252 2.03 67.70 -76.51
C ALA A 252 0.76 67.10 -75.88
N ASP A 253 -0.38 67.16 -76.57
CA ASP A 253 -1.64 66.57 -76.11
C ASP A 253 -1.56 65.04 -76.04
N GLU A 254 -0.90 64.40 -77.01
CA GLU A 254 -0.66 62.96 -77.04
C GLU A 254 0.32 62.52 -75.94
N ALA A 255 1.39 63.30 -75.72
CA ALA A 255 2.32 63.08 -74.60
C ALA A 255 1.63 63.25 -73.23
N LEU A 256 0.71 64.23 -73.10
CA LEU A 256 -0.05 64.44 -71.87
C LEU A 256 -1.04 63.29 -71.61
N ALA A 257 -1.68 62.77 -72.67
CA ALA A 257 -2.57 61.60 -72.57
C ALA A 257 -1.80 60.33 -72.19
N ALA A 258 -0.63 60.08 -72.80
CA ALA A 258 0.25 58.98 -72.45
C ALA A 258 0.77 59.09 -71.01
N ALA A 259 1.16 60.30 -70.58
CA ALA A 259 1.59 60.55 -69.20
C ALA A 259 0.46 60.31 -68.18
N ARG A 260 -0.78 60.67 -68.52
CA ARG A 260 -1.96 60.38 -67.67
C ARG A 260 -2.21 58.88 -67.56
N GLN A 261 -2.19 58.13 -68.67
CA GLN A 261 -2.35 56.67 -68.64
C GLN A 261 -1.23 55.98 -67.85
N ALA A 262 0.02 56.41 -68.01
CA ALA A 262 1.15 55.87 -67.26
C ALA A 262 1.02 56.17 -65.75
N ALA A 263 0.59 57.38 -65.38
CA ALA A 263 0.34 57.75 -63.99
C ALA A 263 -0.81 56.92 -63.37
N GLU A 264 -1.87 56.67 -64.12
CA GLU A 264 -3.03 55.89 -63.66
C GLU A 264 -2.65 54.41 -63.47
N ALA A 265 -1.92 53.82 -64.42
CA ALA A 265 -1.37 52.47 -64.28
C ALA A 265 -0.41 52.34 -63.08
N THR A 266 0.40 53.37 -62.83
CA THR A 266 1.30 53.40 -61.66
C THR A 266 0.51 53.46 -60.35
N ILE A 267 -0.57 54.25 -60.29
CA ILE A 267 -1.46 54.32 -59.12
C ILE A 267 -2.13 52.96 -58.85
N ASP A 268 -2.59 52.27 -59.88
CA ASP A 268 -3.23 50.96 -59.73
C ASP A 268 -2.22 49.88 -59.27
N GLN A 269 -0.99 49.89 -59.80
CA GLN A 269 0.10 49.03 -59.29
C GLN A 269 0.40 49.29 -57.80
N TYR A 270 0.42 50.55 -57.36
CA TYR A 270 0.62 50.87 -55.95
C TYR A 270 -0.56 50.42 -55.07
N ARG A 271 -1.79 50.48 -55.58
CA ARG A 271 -2.97 49.97 -54.86
C ARG A 271 -2.90 48.45 -54.69
N GLU A 272 -2.60 47.71 -55.76
CA GLU A 272 -2.44 46.26 -55.70
C GLU A 272 -1.32 45.86 -54.73
N ALA A 273 -0.16 46.51 -54.78
CA ALA A 273 0.94 46.27 -53.85
C ALA A 273 0.54 46.60 -52.39
N ALA A 274 -0.23 47.67 -52.17
CA ALA A 274 -0.72 48.02 -50.84
C ALA A 274 -1.71 46.98 -50.28
N ASP A 275 -2.60 46.46 -51.13
CA ASP A 275 -3.56 45.42 -50.77
C ASP A 275 -2.84 44.09 -50.46
N GLU A 276 -1.83 43.70 -51.24
CA GLU A 276 -1.00 42.53 -50.94
C GLU A 276 -0.27 42.66 -49.60
N ILE A 277 0.33 43.82 -49.32
CA ILE A 277 0.97 44.10 -48.02
C ILE A 277 -0.05 44.01 -46.88
N ALA A 278 -1.26 44.52 -47.07
CA ALA A 278 -2.33 44.45 -46.07
C ALA A 278 -2.72 42.98 -45.79
N VAL A 279 -2.88 42.16 -46.83
CA VAL A 279 -3.17 40.71 -46.71
C VAL A 279 -2.05 39.98 -45.98
N GLN A 280 -0.78 40.24 -46.33
CA GLN A 280 0.37 39.61 -45.67
C GLN A 280 0.46 40.01 -44.20
N ARG A 281 0.22 41.28 -43.87
CA ARG A 281 0.20 41.76 -42.48
C ARG A 281 -0.90 41.08 -41.67
N ASP A 282 -2.09 40.94 -42.24
CA ASP A 282 -3.22 40.32 -41.54
C ASP A 282 -3.00 38.82 -41.36
N LYS A 283 -2.36 38.14 -42.33
CA LYS A 283 -1.90 36.76 -42.19
C LYS A 283 -0.88 36.63 -41.05
N ALA A 284 0.16 37.45 -41.05
CA ALA A 284 1.19 37.44 -39.99
C ALA A 284 0.60 37.73 -38.60
N ARG A 285 -0.40 38.62 -38.50
CA ARG A 285 -1.12 38.87 -37.25
C ARG A 285 -1.90 37.66 -36.75
N ARG A 286 -2.55 36.91 -37.65
CA ARG A 286 -3.27 35.67 -37.28
C ARG A 286 -2.29 34.59 -36.83
N GLU A 287 -1.19 34.42 -37.54
CA GLU A 287 -0.13 33.46 -37.17
C GLU A 287 0.48 33.80 -35.79
N ALA A 288 0.82 35.07 -35.56
CA ALA A 288 1.30 35.52 -34.26
C ALA A 288 0.26 35.33 -33.13
N ALA A 289 -1.02 35.54 -33.42
CA ALA A 289 -2.10 35.29 -32.45
C ALA A 289 -2.26 33.80 -32.14
N THR A 290 -2.15 32.92 -33.14
CA THR A 290 -2.18 31.46 -32.92
C THR A 290 -0.97 30.99 -32.13
N GLU A 291 0.21 31.51 -32.41
CA GLU A 291 1.42 31.16 -31.67
C GLU A 291 1.35 31.65 -30.21
N ALA A 292 0.84 32.87 -29.99
CA ALA A 292 0.59 33.38 -28.65
C ALA A 292 -0.42 32.52 -27.88
N ALA A 293 -1.48 32.05 -28.54
CA ALA A 293 -2.47 31.15 -27.93
C ALA A 293 -1.85 29.79 -27.53
N LEU A 294 -1.05 29.19 -28.43
CA LEU A 294 -0.35 27.92 -28.15
C LEU A 294 0.65 28.08 -26.99
N ARG A 295 1.40 29.18 -26.95
CA ARG A 295 2.31 29.48 -25.81
C ARG A 295 1.55 29.64 -24.50
N ALA A 296 0.40 30.33 -24.52
CA ALA A 296 -0.44 30.49 -23.34
C ALA A 296 -1.04 29.16 -22.85
N GLU A 297 -1.39 28.26 -23.76
CA GLU A 297 -1.82 26.91 -23.43
C GLU A 297 -0.69 26.07 -22.83
N ALA A 298 0.50 26.07 -23.44
CA ALA A 298 1.68 25.39 -22.90
C ALA A 298 2.06 25.88 -21.49
N TYR A 299 1.92 27.19 -21.21
CA TYR A 299 2.12 27.71 -19.86
C TYR A 299 1.07 27.21 -18.87
N ARG A 300 -0.21 27.15 -19.26
CA ARG A 300 -1.27 26.60 -18.41
C ARG A 300 -1.05 25.12 -18.11
N GLU A 301 -0.64 24.33 -19.10
CA GLU A 301 -0.30 22.91 -18.91
C GLU A 301 0.89 22.74 -17.96
N ARG A 302 1.95 23.53 -18.14
CA ARG A 302 3.13 23.52 -17.25
C ARG A 302 2.76 23.88 -15.82
N ASP A 303 1.95 24.91 -15.63
CA ASP A 303 1.56 25.38 -14.31
C ASP A 303 0.62 24.34 -13.64
N ALA A 304 -0.31 23.74 -14.39
CA ALA A 304 -1.13 22.62 -13.90
C ALA A 304 -0.27 21.40 -13.51
N ALA A 305 0.74 21.05 -14.31
CA ALA A 305 1.68 19.98 -13.98
C ALA A 305 2.49 20.30 -12.71
N ARG A 306 2.88 21.57 -12.52
CA ARG A 306 3.58 22.03 -11.31
C ARG A 306 2.69 21.92 -10.07
N ASP A 307 1.41 22.27 -10.19
CA ASP A 307 0.44 22.16 -9.09
C ASP A 307 0.17 20.70 -8.72
N LEU A 308 0.02 19.82 -9.73
CA LEU A 308 -0.10 18.38 -9.52
C LEU A 308 1.13 17.79 -8.82
N ALA A 309 2.34 18.15 -9.27
CA ALA A 309 3.57 17.72 -8.61
C ALA A 309 3.68 18.26 -7.17
N GLY A 310 3.26 19.52 -6.94
CA GLY A 310 3.20 20.11 -5.61
C GLY A 310 2.20 19.41 -4.68
N ASN A 311 1.04 19.01 -5.19
CA ASN A 311 0.06 18.21 -4.45
C ASN A 311 0.61 16.81 -4.09
N ALA A 312 1.22 16.12 -5.06
CA ALA A 312 1.81 14.79 -4.83
C ALA A 312 2.92 14.80 -3.77
N LEU A 313 3.75 15.86 -3.74
CA LEU A 313 4.76 16.03 -2.69
C LEU A 313 4.13 16.24 -1.30
N ARG A 314 3.06 17.04 -1.20
CA ARG A 314 2.32 17.23 0.06
C ARG A 314 1.69 15.93 0.55
N GLU A 315 1.07 15.16 -0.34
CA GLU A 315 0.49 13.86 -0.01
C GLU A 315 1.56 12.88 0.47
N ARG A 316 2.72 12.83 -0.19
CA ARG A 316 3.87 12.03 0.25
C ARG A 316 4.34 12.43 1.64
N ASP A 317 4.45 13.73 1.94
CA ASP A 317 4.92 14.20 3.24
C ASP A 317 3.89 13.91 4.35
N VAL A 318 2.58 14.01 4.05
CA VAL A 318 1.51 13.57 4.96
C VAL A 318 1.59 12.06 5.22
N ALA A 319 1.81 11.25 4.17
CA ALA A 319 1.98 9.81 4.33
C ALA A 319 3.23 9.47 5.17
N HIS A 320 4.36 10.16 4.92
CA HIS A 320 5.59 9.95 5.67
C HIS A 320 5.40 10.26 7.17
N THR A 321 4.77 11.40 7.49
CA THR A 321 4.48 11.77 8.88
C THR A 321 3.49 10.81 9.56
N ALA A 322 2.54 10.23 8.81
CA ALA A 322 1.65 9.20 9.32
C ALA A 322 2.39 7.90 9.64
N VAL A 323 3.32 7.46 8.77
CA VAL A 323 4.17 6.28 9.01
C VAL A 323 5.06 6.48 10.22
N GLU A 324 5.72 7.65 10.35
CA GLU A 324 6.54 7.95 11.54
C GLU A 324 5.73 7.89 12.83
N ARG A 325 4.49 8.41 12.82
CA ARG A 325 3.58 8.36 13.97
C ARG A 325 3.25 6.91 14.33
N ALA A 326 2.87 6.10 13.35
CA ALA A 326 2.55 4.69 13.57
C ALA A 326 3.75 3.90 14.13
N LEU A 327 4.97 4.19 13.67
CA LEU A 327 6.19 3.58 14.21
C LEU A 327 6.44 3.98 15.68
N ARG A 328 6.22 5.24 16.05
CA ARG A 328 6.33 5.68 17.45
C ARG A 328 5.26 5.01 18.33
N GLU A 329 4.02 4.98 17.88
CA GLU A 329 2.92 4.31 18.60
C GLU A 329 3.19 2.81 18.78
N GLY A 330 3.76 2.16 17.75
CA GLY A 330 4.21 0.77 17.79
C GLY A 330 5.30 0.54 18.83
N ALA A 331 6.36 1.37 18.82
CA ALA A 331 7.44 1.30 19.81
C ALA A 331 6.95 1.53 21.25
N GLU A 332 6.00 2.46 21.44
CA GLU A 332 5.38 2.67 22.74
C GLU A 332 4.53 1.47 23.19
N ALA A 333 3.79 0.85 22.27
CA ALA A 333 3.00 -0.34 22.54
C ALA A 333 3.89 -1.54 22.92
N GLU A 334 4.97 -1.75 22.18
CA GLU A 334 5.99 -2.75 22.48
C GLU A 334 6.61 -2.50 23.86
N GLY A 335 7.00 -1.26 24.16
CA GLY A 335 7.51 -0.89 25.48
C GLY A 335 6.51 -1.12 26.61
N ARG A 336 5.19 -0.93 26.37
CA ARG A 336 4.14 -1.28 27.34
C ARG A 336 4.03 -2.79 27.54
N LEU A 337 4.10 -3.58 26.47
CA LEU A 337 4.06 -5.04 26.54
C LEU A 337 5.28 -5.58 27.28
N GLN A 338 6.48 -5.09 26.98
CA GLN A 338 7.70 -5.49 27.67
C GLN A 338 7.61 -5.23 29.18
N ARG A 339 7.17 -4.03 29.58
CA ARG A 339 6.97 -3.72 31.02
C ARG A 339 5.94 -4.63 31.69
N ARG A 340 4.89 -5.06 30.98
CA ARG A 340 3.92 -6.03 31.51
C ARG A 340 4.56 -7.40 31.67
N LEU A 341 5.33 -7.86 30.68
CA LEU A 341 6.05 -9.13 30.75
C LEU A 341 7.05 -9.13 31.91
N ASP A 342 7.83 -8.06 32.08
CA ASP A 342 8.78 -7.92 33.19
C ASP A 342 8.06 -7.92 34.56
N ALA A 343 6.90 -7.26 34.64
CA ALA A 343 6.08 -7.25 35.85
C ALA A 343 5.49 -8.62 36.17
N GLU A 344 4.93 -9.34 35.19
CA GLU A 344 4.44 -10.71 35.39
C GLU A 344 5.60 -11.67 35.72
N GLY A 345 6.75 -11.52 35.08
CA GLY A 345 7.97 -12.28 35.41
C GLY A 345 8.42 -12.05 36.85
N SER A 346 8.39 -10.80 37.31
CA SER A 346 8.71 -10.45 38.70
C SER A 346 7.68 -11.03 39.69
N ARG A 347 6.39 -11.04 39.34
CA ARG A 347 5.35 -11.68 40.16
C ARG A 347 5.52 -13.19 40.23
N ALA A 348 5.82 -13.82 39.10
CA ALA A 348 6.07 -15.26 39.03
C ALA A 348 7.27 -15.66 39.89
N ALA A 349 8.39 -14.92 39.78
CA ALA A 349 9.56 -15.13 40.63
C ALA A 349 9.24 -14.92 42.12
N GLY A 350 8.44 -13.90 42.45
CA GLY A 350 7.98 -13.67 43.83
C GLY A 350 7.09 -14.79 44.36
N ALA A 351 6.17 -15.32 43.55
CA ALA A 351 5.32 -16.44 43.91
C ALA A 351 6.12 -17.73 44.10
N GLU A 352 7.11 -17.99 43.26
CA GLU A 352 8.03 -19.12 43.39
C GLU A 352 8.83 -19.04 44.69
N ALA A 353 9.40 -17.86 45.01
CA ALA A 353 10.10 -17.64 46.27
C ALA A 353 9.19 -17.86 47.49
N ALA A 354 7.94 -17.40 47.43
CA ALA A 354 6.95 -17.63 48.49
C ALA A 354 6.59 -19.12 48.64
N LEU A 355 6.47 -19.86 47.54
CA LEU A 355 6.26 -21.31 47.56
C LEU A 355 7.45 -22.06 48.18
N ILE A 356 8.68 -21.65 47.86
CA ILE A 356 9.89 -22.21 48.48
C ILE A 356 9.88 -21.94 49.99
N ALA A 357 9.64 -20.70 50.41
CA ALA A 357 9.57 -20.34 51.82
C ALA A 357 8.46 -21.11 52.57
N ALA A 358 7.28 -21.27 51.95
CA ALA A 358 6.18 -22.06 52.52
C ALA A 358 6.53 -23.55 52.65
N ARG A 359 7.27 -24.12 51.69
CA ARG A 359 7.77 -25.51 51.78
C ARG A 359 8.78 -25.67 52.91
N GLU A 360 9.72 -24.73 53.05
CA GLU A 360 10.71 -24.72 54.14
C GLU A 360 10.02 -24.62 55.51
N GLU A 361 9.04 -23.74 55.64
CA GLU A 361 8.24 -23.60 56.86
C GLU A 361 7.46 -24.87 57.19
N LEU A 362 6.88 -25.53 56.18
CA LEU A 362 6.17 -26.78 56.36
C LEU A 362 7.11 -27.91 56.80
N VAL A 363 8.34 -27.97 56.26
CA VAL A 363 9.39 -28.88 56.73
C VAL A 363 9.76 -28.58 58.19
N ARG A 364 9.91 -27.30 58.56
CA ARG A 364 10.19 -26.87 59.93
C ARG A 364 9.09 -27.33 60.89
N LEU A 365 7.83 -27.04 60.57
CA LEU A 365 6.67 -27.42 61.37
C LEU A 365 6.52 -28.94 61.50
N ARG A 366 6.79 -29.71 60.44
CA ARG A 366 6.85 -31.19 60.51
C ARG A 366 7.93 -31.64 61.49
N SER A 367 9.14 -31.07 61.42
CA SER A 367 10.21 -31.42 62.36
C SER A 367 9.87 -31.07 63.82
N GLU A 368 9.12 -29.98 64.05
CA GLU A 368 8.62 -29.59 65.37
C GLU A 368 7.55 -30.57 65.87
N ALA A 369 6.63 -30.98 65.00
CA ALA A 369 5.63 -31.98 65.30
C ALA A 369 6.27 -33.34 65.64
N ASP A 370 7.25 -33.80 64.86
CA ASP A 370 7.97 -35.06 65.12
C ASP A 370 8.69 -35.02 66.47
N ARG A 371 9.34 -33.88 66.80
CA ARG A 371 9.95 -33.67 68.13
C ARG A 371 8.92 -33.73 69.25
N ALA A 372 7.75 -33.13 69.06
CA ALA A 372 6.67 -33.15 70.04
C ALA A 372 6.08 -34.57 70.23
N HIS A 373 5.93 -35.34 69.15
CA HIS A 373 5.49 -36.74 69.22
C HIS A 373 6.53 -37.60 69.95
N ALA A 374 7.81 -37.48 69.61
CA ALA A 374 8.88 -38.20 70.31
C ALA A 374 8.93 -37.86 71.81
N TRP A 375 8.68 -36.59 72.17
CA TRP A 375 8.57 -36.17 73.56
C TRP A 375 7.35 -36.79 74.27
N ALA A 376 6.19 -36.82 73.62
CA ALA A 376 4.99 -37.46 74.15
C ALA A 376 5.17 -38.98 74.34
N ASP A 377 5.85 -39.65 73.41
CA ASP A 377 6.18 -41.07 73.52
C ASP A 377 7.15 -41.34 74.68
N ASN A 378 8.18 -40.50 74.85
CA ASN A 378 9.09 -40.57 76.00
C ASN A 378 8.33 -40.39 77.34
N LEU A 379 7.43 -39.41 77.43
CA LEU A 379 6.57 -39.25 78.61
C LEU A 379 5.68 -40.48 78.84
N ARG A 380 5.11 -41.08 77.79
CA ARG A 380 4.31 -42.30 77.90
C ARG A 380 5.14 -43.48 78.42
N ASP A 381 6.36 -43.63 77.94
CA ASP A 381 7.31 -44.64 78.44
C ASP A 381 7.66 -44.39 79.91
N GLN A 382 7.94 -43.14 80.31
CA GLN A 382 8.17 -42.78 81.70
C GLN A 382 6.98 -43.12 82.59
N VAL A 383 5.75 -42.79 82.16
CA VAL A 383 4.52 -43.14 82.89
C VAL A 383 4.37 -44.65 83.00
N THR A 384 4.66 -45.40 81.94
CA THR A 384 4.57 -46.87 81.93
C THR A 384 5.63 -47.49 82.86
N GLN A 385 6.85 -46.97 82.86
CA GLN A 385 7.92 -47.37 83.79
C GLN A 385 7.54 -47.06 85.25
N LEU A 386 6.99 -45.87 85.53
CA LEU A 386 6.49 -45.51 86.86
C LEU A 386 5.33 -46.41 87.28
N THR A 387 4.39 -46.72 86.37
CA THR A 387 3.28 -47.64 86.63
C THR A 387 3.78 -49.06 86.91
N ALA A 388 4.79 -49.53 86.16
CA ALA A 388 5.45 -50.81 86.40
C ALA A 388 6.21 -50.85 87.73
N ALA A 389 6.88 -49.74 88.10
CA ALA A 389 7.54 -49.61 89.40
C ALA A 389 6.54 -49.61 90.56
N LEU A 390 5.42 -48.88 90.41
CA LEU A 390 4.31 -48.89 91.38
C LEU A 390 3.69 -50.27 91.53
N THR A 391 3.42 -50.98 90.43
CA THR A 391 2.91 -52.36 90.50
C THR A 391 3.89 -53.32 91.17
N ARG A 392 5.21 -53.19 90.94
CA ARG A 392 6.22 -53.96 91.68
C ARG A 392 6.22 -53.64 93.17
N LEU A 393 6.05 -52.37 93.55
CA LEU A 393 5.96 -51.95 94.95
C LEU A 393 4.67 -52.47 95.62
N THR A 394 3.53 -52.48 94.91
CA THR A 394 2.27 -53.03 95.46
C THR A 394 2.28 -54.56 95.55
N VAL A 395 2.91 -55.26 94.60
CA VAL A 395 3.09 -56.72 94.65
C VAL A 395 4.10 -57.12 95.74
N SER A 396 5.08 -56.27 96.05
CA SER A 396 6.02 -56.49 97.16
C SER A 396 5.43 -56.13 98.54
N GLY A 397 4.27 -55.45 98.57
CA GLY A 397 3.56 -55.06 99.79
C GLY A 397 2.50 -56.06 100.28
N SER A 398 2.20 -57.13 99.53
CA SER A 398 1.27 -58.19 99.93
C SER A 398 2.02 -59.42 100.44
N VAL A 399 2.63 -59.32 101.62
CA VAL A 399 3.04 -60.48 102.43
C VAL A 399 1.96 -60.69 103.50
N PRO A 400 1.31 -61.87 103.58
CA PRO A 400 0.35 -62.16 104.65
C PRO A 400 1.05 -62.39 106.00
N PRO A 401 0.36 -62.16 107.13
CA PRO A 401 0.91 -62.38 108.46
C PRO A 401 0.85 -63.87 108.81
N GLU A 402 2.01 -64.50 109.03
CA GLU A 402 2.08 -65.77 109.75
C GLU A 402 2.48 -65.52 111.22
N ALA A 403 1.52 -65.86 112.07
CA ALA A 403 1.56 -66.31 113.45
C ALA A 403 2.90 -66.26 114.21
N GLY A 404 2.87 -65.49 115.29
CA GLY A 404 3.71 -65.58 116.48
C GLY A 404 3.09 -64.74 117.58
#